data_AF-A0A2X1XV29-F1
#
_entry.id   AF-A0A2X1XV29-F1
#
_cell.length_a   1.000
_cell.length_b   1.000
_cell.length_c   1.000
_cell.angle_alpha   90.00
_cell.angle_beta   90.00
_cell.angle_gamma   90.00
#
_symmetry.space_group_name_H-M   'P 1'
#
loop_
_entity.id
_entity.type
_entity.pdbx_description
1 polymer ?
#
loop_
_entity_poly.entity_id
_entity_poly.type
_entity_poly.pdbx_seq_one_letter_code
_entity_poly.pdbx_strand_id
1 'polypeptide(L)'
;MGTEGLALIFLIFAIEFSKGSLQEDKIRKKIEFFLANGVGIKFLVIKYFGAIYLASLITLLPSLIFFAFKTKIGVLEIFNFLLTAGLYTNFLILKILNTENMNKMTGIQNKIILLGVLILVISTNIYIFTSVIELYLISKFLILIVINIFMVLRTNKERIGVTYF
;
A
#
# COMPACT_ATOMS: atom_id res chain seq x y z
N MET A 1 -7.65 -11.63 14.84
CA MET A 1 -8.66 -10.75 14.18
C MET A 1 -8.72 -9.34 14.80
N GLY A 2 -7.61 -8.84 15.36
CA GLY A 2 -7.57 -7.48 15.91
C GLY A 2 -6.87 -6.46 15.00
N THR A 3 -5.97 -6.91 14.14
CA THR A 3 -5.07 -6.06 13.36
C THR A 3 -5.69 -5.54 12.05
N GLU A 4 -6.89 -6.01 11.66
CA GLU A 4 -7.55 -5.55 10.44
C GLU A 4 -7.93 -4.07 10.53
N GLY A 5 -8.43 -3.63 11.69
CA GLY A 5 -8.73 -2.21 11.93
C GLY A 5 -7.47 -1.35 11.84
N LEU A 6 -6.36 -1.83 12.39
CA LEU A 6 -5.05 -1.15 12.29
C LEU A 6 -4.56 -1.07 10.83
N ALA A 7 -4.77 -2.12 10.02
CA ALA A 7 -4.41 -2.12 8.61
C ALA A 7 -5.22 -1.11 7.79
N LEU A 8 -6.51 -0.94 8.08
CA LEU A 8 -7.35 0.08 7.43
C LEU A 8 -6.92 1.50 7.82
N ILE A 9 -6.62 1.74 9.11
CA ILE A 9 -6.13 3.05 9.56
C ILE A 9 -4.76 3.34 8.94
N PHE A 10 -3.87 2.35 8.89
CA PHE A 10 -2.59 2.45 8.20
C PHE A 10 -2.77 2.88 6.73
N LEU A 11 -3.71 2.26 6.01
CA LEU A 11 -4.00 2.60 4.62
C LEU A 11 -4.44 4.06 4.46
N ILE A 12 -5.27 4.57 5.37
CA ILE A 12 -5.71 5.97 5.37
C ILE A 12 -4.49 6.90 5.50
N PHE A 13 -3.60 6.64 6.46
CA PHE A 13 -2.38 7.43 6.63
C PHE A 13 -1.46 7.34 5.41
N ALA A 14 -1.26 6.15 4.85
CA ALA A 14 -0.42 5.97 3.67
C ALA A 14 -0.95 6.76 2.46
N ILE A 15 -2.28 6.75 2.26
CA ILE A 15 -2.92 7.54 1.23
C ILE A 15 -2.69 9.03 1.47
N GLU A 16 -2.88 9.51 2.70
CA GLU A 16 -2.73 10.92 3.03
C GLU A 16 -1.29 11.41 2.83
N PHE A 17 -0.30 10.66 3.35
CA PHE A 17 1.11 10.98 3.13
C PHE A 17 1.52 10.90 1.66
N SER A 18 0.88 10.05 0.85
CA SER A 18 1.17 9.99 -0.58
C SER A 18 0.71 11.23 -1.35
N LYS A 19 -0.32 11.96 -0.87
CA LYS A 19 -0.84 13.17 -1.53
C LYS A 19 0.22 14.28 -1.55
N GLY A 20 0.73 14.63 -0.38
CA GLY A 20 1.78 15.66 -0.20
C GLY A 20 3.20 15.20 -0.54
N SER A 21 3.36 14.02 -1.16
CA SER A 21 4.67 13.52 -1.58
C SER A 21 4.63 13.01 -3.01
N LEU A 22 4.35 11.71 -3.22
CA LEU A 22 4.43 11.07 -4.52
C LEU A 22 3.41 11.63 -5.53
N GLN A 23 2.18 11.89 -5.11
CA GLN A 23 1.16 12.42 -6.02
C GLN A 23 1.51 13.85 -6.45
N GLU A 24 1.89 14.71 -5.51
CA GLU A 24 2.33 16.07 -5.82
C GLU A 24 3.59 16.12 -6.69
N ASP A 25 4.62 15.33 -6.36
CA ASP A 25 5.85 15.23 -7.16
C ASP A 25 5.54 14.71 -8.57
N LYS A 26 4.51 13.85 -8.73
CA LYS A 26 4.07 13.37 -10.04
C LYS A 26 3.31 14.44 -10.82
N ILE A 27 2.36 15.14 -10.20
CA ILE A 27 1.59 16.24 -10.81
C ILE A 27 2.52 17.35 -11.30
N ARG A 28 3.59 17.65 -10.53
CA ARG A 28 4.62 18.64 -10.89
C ARG A 28 5.66 18.12 -11.89
N LYS A 29 5.48 16.92 -12.46
CA LYS A 29 6.41 16.26 -13.40
C LYS A 29 7.84 16.04 -12.88
N LYS A 30 8.04 16.13 -11.56
CA LYS A 30 9.36 15.93 -10.94
C LYS A 30 9.84 14.49 -11.07
N ILE A 31 8.91 13.53 -11.05
CA ILE A 31 9.21 12.12 -11.31
C ILE A 31 9.75 11.93 -12.73
N GLU A 32 9.14 12.58 -13.72
CA GLU A 32 9.55 12.53 -15.12
C GLU A 32 10.96 13.12 -15.29
N PHE A 33 11.21 14.26 -14.64
CA PHE A 33 12.53 14.87 -14.58
C PHE A 33 13.59 13.92 -14.00
N PHE A 34 13.30 13.23 -12.89
CA PHE A 34 14.25 12.26 -12.32
C PHE A 34 14.50 11.08 -13.28
N LEU A 35 13.46 10.55 -13.92
CA LEU A 35 13.59 9.46 -14.89
C LEU A 35 14.41 9.86 -16.12
N ALA A 36 14.23 11.09 -16.61
CA ALA A 36 15.00 11.66 -17.72
C ALA A 36 16.48 11.84 -17.37
N ASN A 37 16.79 12.15 -16.11
CA ASN A 37 18.16 12.22 -15.59
C ASN A 37 18.76 10.84 -15.23
N GLY A 38 18.15 9.75 -15.67
CA GLY A 38 18.69 8.40 -15.50
C GLY A 38 18.37 7.73 -14.16
N VAL A 39 17.60 8.37 -13.27
CA VAL A 39 17.17 7.72 -12.02
C VAL A 39 16.28 6.52 -12.35
N GLY A 40 16.60 5.35 -11.79
CA GLY A 40 15.83 4.13 -12.01
C GLY A 40 14.47 4.14 -11.29
N ILE A 41 13.47 3.49 -11.89
CA ILE A 41 12.13 3.30 -11.27
C ILE A 41 12.27 2.63 -9.90
N LYS A 42 13.15 1.62 -9.78
CA LYS A 42 13.41 0.93 -8.51
C LYS A 42 13.82 1.89 -7.40
N PHE A 43 14.69 2.86 -7.71
CA PHE A 43 15.14 3.85 -6.73
C PHE A 43 14.00 4.77 -6.29
N LEU A 44 13.18 5.24 -7.24
CA LEU A 44 11.99 6.04 -6.92
C LEU A 44 11.03 5.26 -6.03
N VAL A 45 10.72 4.01 -6.36
CA VAL A 45 9.84 3.15 -5.55
C VAL A 45 10.39 3.00 -4.13
N ILE A 46 11.68 2.68 -3.96
CA ILE A 46 12.29 2.55 -2.63
C ILE A 46 12.22 3.86 -1.83
N LYS A 47 12.51 5.00 -2.47
CA LYS A 47 12.46 6.32 -1.84
C LYS A 47 11.07 6.62 -1.28
N TYR A 48 10.04 6.51 -2.12
CA TYR A 48 8.67 6.80 -1.69
C TYR A 48 8.13 5.71 -0.75
N PHE A 49 8.58 4.46 -0.90
CA PHE A 49 8.23 3.38 0.01
C PHE A 49 8.70 3.70 1.42
N GLY A 50 9.99 4.00 1.60
CA GLY A 50 10.54 4.33 2.91
C GLY A 50 9.82 5.52 3.54
N ALA A 51 9.59 6.58 2.78
CA ALA A 51 8.89 7.78 3.27
C ALA A 51 7.45 7.48 3.71
N ILE A 52 6.64 6.88 2.82
CA ILE A 52 5.21 6.67 3.08
C ILE A 52 5.00 5.59 4.14
N TYR A 53 5.74 4.48 4.06
CA TYR A 53 5.62 3.36 4.98
C TYR A 53 5.98 3.77 6.42
N LEU A 54 7.15 4.40 6.60
CA LEU A 54 7.61 4.81 7.92
C LEU A 54 6.75 5.94 8.51
N ALA A 55 6.38 6.95 7.72
CA ALA A 55 5.48 8.00 8.20
C ALA A 55 4.16 7.42 8.70
N SER A 56 3.56 6.52 7.93
CA SER A 56 2.29 5.87 8.30
C SER A 56 2.42 5.00 9.54
N LEU A 57 3.53 4.25 9.69
CA LEU A 57 3.79 3.46 10.90
C LEU A 57 4.02 4.33 12.14
N ILE A 58 4.80 5.40 12.02
CA ILE A 58 5.08 6.33 13.12
C ILE A 58 3.78 6.98 13.59
N THR A 59 2.93 7.41 12.66
CA THR A 59 1.61 7.98 13.00
C THR A 59 0.68 6.95 13.64
N LEU A 60 0.76 5.68 13.24
CA LEU A 60 -0.02 4.60 13.85
C LEU A 60 0.54 4.12 15.20
N LEU A 61 1.79 4.48 15.55
CA LEU A 61 2.51 3.95 16.70
C LEU A 61 1.76 4.09 18.03
N PRO A 62 1.10 5.23 18.37
CA PRO A 62 0.29 5.33 19.59
C PRO A 62 -0.86 4.30 19.62
N SER A 63 -1.51 4.08 18.47
CA SER A 63 -2.60 3.11 18.35
C SER A 63 -2.07 1.67 18.45
N LEU A 64 -0.92 1.38 17.85
CA LEU A 64 -0.25 0.07 17.96
C LEU A 64 0.11 -0.25 19.41
N ILE A 65 0.67 0.71 20.15
CA ILE A 65 1.03 0.55 21.56
C ILE A 65 -0.22 0.25 22.39
N PHE A 66 -1.26 1.08 22.27
CA PHE A 66 -2.51 0.90 23.01
C PHE A 66 -3.16 -0.45 22.69
N PHE A 67 -3.16 -0.82 21.41
CA PHE A 67 -3.75 -2.07 20.96
C PHE A 67 -2.96 -3.29 21.46
N ALA A 68 -1.62 -3.23 21.45
CA ALA A 68 -0.76 -4.28 21.97
C ALA A 68 -0.99 -4.54 23.47
N PHE A 69 -1.09 -3.47 24.27
CA PHE A 69 -1.41 -3.59 25.71
C PHE A 69 -2.79 -4.17 25.97
N LYS A 70 -3.78 -3.81 25.15
CA LYS A 70 -5.17 -4.23 25.37
C LYS A 70 -5.48 -5.64 24.87
N THR A 71 -4.86 -6.08 23.78
CA THR A 71 -5.35 -7.26 23.03
C THR A 71 -4.44 -8.49 23.00
N LYS A 72 -3.34 -8.54 23.77
CA LYS A 72 -2.39 -9.68 23.80
C LYS A 72 -2.06 -10.19 22.38
N ILE A 73 -1.77 -9.27 21.47
CA ILE A 73 -1.50 -9.57 20.06
C ILE A 73 -0.31 -10.52 19.96
N GLY A 74 -0.44 -11.57 19.16
CA GLY A 74 0.66 -12.48 18.89
C GLY A 74 1.74 -11.84 18.01
N VAL A 75 3.00 -12.24 18.18
CA VAL A 75 4.13 -11.80 17.32
C VAL A 75 3.82 -12.04 15.84
N LEU A 76 3.17 -13.17 15.53
CA LEU A 76 2.80 -13.55 14.16
C LEU A 76 1.77 -12.59 13.55
N GLU A 77 0.82 -12.08 14.34
CA GLU A 77 -0.17 -11.11 13.87
C GLU A 77 0.46 -9.74 13.59
N ILE A 78 1.42 -9.32 14.43
CA ILE A 78 2.21 -8.08 14.22
C ILE A 78 3.03 -8.22 12.94
N PHE A 79 3.74 -9.34 12.77
CA PHE A 79 4.54 -9.58 11.58
C PHE A 79 3.69 -9.59 10.30
N ASN A 80 2.53 -10.26 10.34
CA ASN A 80 1.58 -10.24 9.23
C ASN A 80 1.07 -8.82 8.94
N PHE A 81 0.75 -8.03 9.97
CA PHE A 81 0.38 -6.64 9.80
C PHE A 81 1.48 -5.82 9.11
N LEU A 82 2.73 -5.91 9.56
CA LEU A 82 3.85 -5.17 8.97
C LEU A 82 4.07 -5.55 7.50
N LEU A 83 4.05 -6.85 7.18
CA LEU A 83 4.21 -7.32 5.80
C LEU A 83 3.06 -6.88 4.89
N THR A 84 1.82 -7.02 5.35
CA THR A 84 0.64 -6.60 4.57
C THR A 84 0.61 -5.10 4.37
N ALA A 85 0.93 -4.31 5.41
CA ALA A 85 1.09 -2.87 5.32
C ALA A 85 2.15 -2.47 4.27
N GLY A 86 3.31 -3.15 4.25
CA GLY A 86 4.34 -2.93 3.24
C GLY A 86 3.83 -3.20 1.83
N LEU A 87 3.16 -4.33 1.60
CA LEU A 87 2.61 -4.65 0.28
C LEU A 87 1.53 -3.67 -0.18
N TYR A 88 0.72 -3.15 0.74
CA TYR A 88 -0.23 -2.08 0.44
C TYR A 88 0.47 -0.78 0.05
N THR A 89 1.53 -0.37 0.77
CA THR A 89 2.31 0.81 0.43
C THR A 89 2.94 0.67 -0.96
N ASN A 90 3.52 -0.49 -1.27
CA ASN A 90 4.09 -0.73 -2.59
C ASN A 90 3.03 -0.69 -3.69
N PHE A 91 1.85 -1.27 -3.45
CA PHE A 91 0.73 -1.20 -4.39
C PHE A 91 0.27 0.25 -4.63
N LEU A 92 0.11 1.03 -3.56
CA LEU A 92 -0.24 2.46 -3.63
C LEU A 92 0.75 3.22 -4.52
N ILE A 93 2.06 3.05 -4.28
CA ILE A 93 3.12 3.72 -5.04
C ILE A 93 3.05 3.34 -6.52
N LEU A 94 3.00 2.05 -6.83
CA LEU A 94 2.92 1.57 -8.20
C LEU A 94 1.62 2.06 -8.87
N LYS A 95 0.51 2.13 -8.12
CA LYS A 95 -0.76 2.62 -8.65
C LYS A 95 -0.70 4.10 -9.01
N ILE A 96 -0.09 4.93 -8.15
CA ILE A 96 0.13 6.34 -8.45
C ILE A 96 1.06 6.50 -9.65
N LEU A 97 2.20 5.79 -9.68
CA LEU A 97 3.16 5.83 -10.79
C LEU A 97 2.55 5.37 -12.12
N ASN A 98 1.62 4.42 -12.10
CA ASN A 98 0.93 3.92 -13.30
C ASN A 98 -0.29 4.78 -13.72
N THR A 99 -0.63 5.84 -12.99
CA THR A 99 -1.79 6.68 -13.32
C THR A 99 -1.39 7.79 -14.31
N GLU A 100 -1.83 7.72 -15.56
CA GLU A 100 -1.49 8.71 -16.60
C GLU A 100 -2.35 9.98 -16.52
N ASN A 101 -3.65 9.82 -16.29
CA ASN A 101 -4.59 10.93 -16.13
C ASN A 101 -4.59 11.44 -14.68
N MET A 102 -4.14 12.67 -14.46
CA MET A 102 -4.05 13.27 -13.12
C MET A 102 -5.42 13.55 -12.49
N ASN A 103 -6.46 13.82 -13.28
CA ASN A 103 -7.83 13.97 -12.78
C ASN A 103 -8.39 12.69 -12.15
N LYS A 104 -7.80 11.52 -12.46
CA LYS A 104 -8.17 10.23 -11.84
C LYS A 104 -7.44 9.95 -10.52
N MET A 105 -6.50 10.80 -10.08
CA MET A 105 -5.76 10.65 -8.81
C MET A 105 -6.70 10.61 -7.60
N THR A 106 -7.74 11.45 -7.60
CA THR A 106 -8.74 11.51 -6.52
C THR A 106 -9.45 10.17 -6.31
N GLY A 107 -9.62 9.38 -7.38
CA GLY A 107 -10.21 8.05 -7.32
C GLY A 107 -9.27 6.95 -6.83
N ILE A 108 -7.98 7.21 -6.64
CA ILE A 108 -7.00 6.21 -6.15
C ILE A 108 -7.33 5.81 -4.71
N GLN A 109 -7.71 6.77 -3.86
CA GLN A 109 -8.12 6.52 -2.48
C GLN A 109 -9.23 5.47 -2.40
N ASN A 110 -10.33 5.68 -3.14
CA ASN A 110 -11.47 4.76 -3.15
C ASN A 110 -11.08 3.36 -3.65
N LYS A 111 -10.22 3.27 -4.67
CA LYS A 111 -9.76 1.99 -5.21
C LYS A 111 -8.91 1.19 -4.22
N ILE A 112 -8.06 1.86 -3.45
CA ILE A 112 -7.18 1.19 -2.48
C ILE A 112 -7.97 0.73 -1.25
N ILE A 113 -8.88 1.57 -0.76
CA ILE A 113 -9.78 1.17 0.33
C ILE A 113 -10.65 0.00 -0.10
N LEU A 114 -11.22 0.05 -1.31
CA LEU A 114 -12.01 -1.05 -1.88
C LEU A 114 -11.19 -2.34 -1.98
N LEU A 115 -9.94 -2.25 -2.46
CA LEU A 115 -9.04 -3.41 -2.51
C LEU A 115 -8.81 -3.99 -1.10
N GLY A 116 -8.58 -3.13 -0.10
CA GLY A 116 -8.41 -3.54 1.28
C GLY A 116 -9.63 -4.31 1.82
N VAL A 117 -10.83 -3.79 1.58
CA VAL A 117 -12.09 -4.45 1.96
C VAL A 117 -12.26 -5.79 1.23
N LEU A 118 -12.00 -5.86 -0.08
CA LEU A 118 -12.12 -7.11 -0.84
C LEU A 118 -11.17 -8.20 -0.33
N ILE A 119 -9.92 -7.86 -0.04
CA ILE A 119 -8.94 -8.81 0.53
C ILE A 119 -9.43 -9.32 1.89
N LEU A 120 -9.96 -8.44 2.74
CA LEU A 120 -10.53 -8.82 4.02
C LEU A 120 -11.69 -9.80 3.83
N VAL A 121 -12.66 -9.49 2.96
CA VAL A 121 -13.80 -10.38 2.66
C VAL A 121 -13.32 -11.75 2.19
N ILE A 122 -12.39 -11.81 1.23
CA ILE A 122 -11.89 -13.09 0.70
C ILE A 122 -11.20 -13.90 1.79
N SER A 123 -10.28 -13.27 2.53
CA SER A 123 -9.54 -13.95 3.60
C SER A 123 -10.47 -14.48 4.69
N THR A 124 -11.45 -13.68 5.14
CA THR A 124 -12.42 -14.10 6.16
C THR A 124 -13.28 -15.28 5.67
N ASN A 125 -13.68 -15.29 4.40
CA ASN A 125 -14.38 -16.46 3.85
C ASN A 125 -13.51 -17.72 3.90
N ILE A 126 -12.22 -17.63 3.53
CA ILE A 126 -11.28 -18.76 3.65
C ILE A 126 -11.21 -19.26 5.09
N TYR A 127 -11.15 -18.35 6.06
CA TYR A 127 -11.18 -18.72 7.47
C TYR A 127 -12.48 -19.42 7.88
N ILE A 128 -13.64 -18.95 7.44
CA ILE A 128 -14.93 -19.58 7.75
C ILE A 128 -14.99 -21.02 7.21
N PHE A 129 -14.48 -21.26 5.99
CA PHE A 129 -14.51 -22.59 5.38
C PHE A 129 -13.46 -23.56 5.91
N THR A 130 -12.28 -23.06 6.29
CA THR A 130 -11.14 -23.92 6.69
C THR A 130 -10.93 -23.98 8.20
N SER A 131 -11.35 -22.95 8.94
CA SER A 131 -11.06 -22.72 10.36
C SER A 131 -9.57 -22.68 10.71
N VAL A 132 -8.68 -22.49 9.73
CA VAL A 132 -7.22 -22.42 9.90
C VAL A 132 -6.76 -20.98 9.83
N ILE A 133 -6.16 -20.47 10.92
CA ILE A 133 -5.73 -19.07 11.01
C ILE A 133 -4.51 -18.78 10.13
N GLU A 134 -3.66 -19.77 9.90
CA GLU A 134 -2.49 -19.63 9.03
C GLU A 134 -2.92 -19.38 7.58
N LEU A 135 -3.95 -20.09 7.10
CA LEU A 135 -4.51 -19.89 5.75
C LEU A 135 -5.16 -18.51 5.62
N TYR A 136 -5.85 -18.05 6.66
CA TYR A 136 -6.38 -16.69 6.73
C TYR A 136 -5.29 -15.64 6.53
N LEU A 137 -4.15 -15.77 7.21
CA LEU A 137 -3.08 -14.80 7.16
C LEU A 137 -2.30 -14.87 5.83
N ILE A 138 -1.94 -16.08 5.39
CA ILE A 138 -1.20 -16.31 4.14
C ILE A 138 -2.00 -15.87 2.91
N SER A 139 -3.32 -16.07 2.90
CA SER A 139 -4.16 -15.71 1.75
C SER A 139 -4.06 -14.21 1.40
N LYS A 140 -4.07 -13.33 2.41
CA LYS A 140 -3.93 -11.88 2.21
C LYS A 140 -2.60 -11.54 1.56
N PHE A 141 -1.53 -12.17 2.04
CA PHE A 141 -0.18 -11.97 1.55
C PHE A 141 -0.04 -12.42 0.09
N LEU A 142 -0.55 -13.61 -0.24
CA LEU A 142 -0.53 -14.13 -1.62
C LEU A 142 -1.31 -13.24 -2.58
N ILE A 143 -2.52 -12.82 -2.22
CA ILE A 143 -3.34 -11.93 -3.06
C ILE A 143 -2.60 -10.62 -3.32
N LEU A 144 -2.03 -10.00 -2.27
CA LEU A 144 -1.29 -8.75 -2.41
C LEU A 144 -0.01 -8.89 -3.23
N ILE A 145 0.73 -10.01 -3.12
CA ILE A 145 1.90 -10.27 -3.95
C ILE A 145 1.52 -10.34 -5.42
N VAL A 146 0.49 -11.12 -5.75
CA VAL A 146 0.04 -11.29 -7.15
C VAL A 146 -0.34 -9.93 -7.76
N ILE A 147 -1.08 -9.12 -7.01
CA ILE A 147 -1.48 -7.78 -7.45
C ILE A 147 -0.27 -6.85 -7.61
N ASN A 148 0.69 -6.90 -6.69
CA ASN A 148 1.93 -6.11 -6.79
C ASN A 148 2.75 -6.50 -8.02
N ILE A 149 2.95 -7.80 -8.28
CA ILE A 149 3.66 -8.30 -9.47
C ILE A 149 2.97 -7.79 -10.73
N PHE A 150 1.64 -7.94 -10.83
CA PHE A 150 0.87 -7.45 -11.96
C PHE A 150 1.06 -5.93 -12.18
N MET A 151 1.12 -5.15 -11.10
CA MET A 151 1.34 -3.71 -11.18
C MET A 151 2.77 -3.34 -11.62
N VAL A 152 3.79 -4.05 -11.14
CA VAL A 152 5.18 -3.86 -11.57
C VAL A 152 5.30 -4.10 -13.07
N LEU A 153 4.74 -5.19 -13.58
CA LEU A 153 4.77 -5.54 -15.01
C LEU A 153 4.10 -4.48 -15.91
N ARG A 154 3.16 -3.71 -15.37
CA ARG A 154 2.48 -2.62 -16.10
C ARG A 154 3.16 -1.26 -15.99
N THR A 155 4.15 -1.12 -15.10
CA THR A 155 4.78 0.16 -14.74
C THR A 155 6.11 0.31 -15.46
N ASN A 156 6.12 1.09 -16.55
CA ASN A 156 7.32 1.37 -17.35
C ASN A 156 7.63 2.87 -17.37
N LYS A 157 8.87 3.23 -17.77
CA LYS A 157 9.32 4.64 -17.79
C LYS A 157 8.43 5.51 -18.66
N GLU A 158 8.12 5.05 -19.87
CA GLU A 158 7.24 5.75 -20.82
C GLU A 158 5.89 6.04 -20.19
N ARG A 159 5.31 5.05 -19.53
CA ARG A 159 4.01 5.17 -18.88
C ARG A 159 3.99 6.15 -17.72
N ILE A 160 5.07 6.21 -16.95
CA ILE A 160 5.21 7.19 -15.86
C ILE A 160 5.34 8.60 -16.42
N GLY A 161 6.03 8.75 -17.57
CA GLY A 161 6.29 10.01 -18.25
C GLY A 161 5.10 10.59 -19.04
N VAL A 162 4.06 9.78 -19.28
CA VAL A 162 2.83 10.24 -19.93
C VAL A 162 1.86 10.73 -18.84
N THR A 163 1.98 12.00 -18.48
CA THR A 163 1.01 12.68 -17.61
C THR A 163 0.18 13.72 -18.38
N TYR A 164 -1.14 13.64 -18.23
CA TYR A 164 -2.10 14.58 -18.79
C TYR A 164 -3.25 14.85 -17.81
N PHE A 165 -3.98 15.94 -18.05
CA PHE A 165 -5.17 16.34 -17.29
C PHE A 165 -6.43 16.02 -18.10
#